data_AF-R9K9Q2-F1
#
_entry.id   AF-R9K9Q2-F1
#
_cell.length_a   1.000
_cell.length_b   1.000
_cell.length_c   1.000
_cell.angle_alpha   90.00
_cell.angle_beta   90.00
_cell.angle_gamma   90.00
#
_symmetry.space_group_name_H-M   'P 1'
#
loop_
_entity.id
_entity.type
_entity.pdbx_description
1 polymer ?
#
loop_
_entity_poly.entity_id
_entity_poly.type
_entity_poly.pdbx_seq_one_letter_code
_entity_poly.pdbx_strand_id
1 'polypeptide(L)'
;MTAGQYEWLRAKERLVDAVKQLGFPEELGLEIAKNLGSPRAMGRMTGYLCNVKPKKAELIVDEMLAICSETDTWKEKRANEEANAKYNEILSYGLGGDEE
;
A
#
# COMPACT_ATOMS: atom_id res chain seq x y z
N MET A 1 20.26 -5.10 -8.36
CA MET A 1 18.89 -4.84 -7.86
C MET A 1 18.40 -6.11 -7.16
N THR A 2 17.73 -5.97 -6.02
CA THR A 2 17.09 -7.11 -5.32
C THR A 2 15.78 -7.50 -6.00
N ALA A 3 15.27 -8.71 -5.74
CA ALA A 3 14.00 -9.16 -6.32
C ALA A 3 12.83 -8.20 -5.99
N GLY A 4 12.79 -7.66 -4.76
CA GLY A 4 11.79 -6.67 -4.35
C GLY A 4 11.94 -5.32 -5.07
N GLN A 5 13.17 -4.87 -5.34
CA GLN A 5 13.40 -3.65 -6.14
C GLN A 5 12.92 -3.83 -7.58
N TYR A 6 13.13 -5.00 -8.17
CA TYR A 6 12.67 -5.31 -9.51
C TYR A 6 11.13 -5.38 -9.60
N GLU A 7 10.49 -6.01 -8.62
CA GLU A 7 9.03 -6.07 -8.53
C GLU A 7 8.41 -4.68 -8.39
N TRP A 8 9.01 -3.84 -7.54
CA TRP A 8 8.57 -2.46 -7.37
C TRP A 8 8.72 -1.64 -8.66
N LEU A 9 9.86 -1.74 -9.34
CA LEU A 9 10.09 -1.02 -10.59
C LEU A 9 9.07 -1.45 -11.66
N ARG A 10 8.86 -2.75 -11.84
CA ARG A 10 7.89 -3.30 -12.79
C ARG A 10 6.46 -2.84 -12.46
N ALA A 11 6.07 -2.84 -11.20
CA ALA A 11 4.74 -2.38 -10.78
C ALA A 11 4.55 -0.89 -11.02
N LYS A 12 5.58 -0.08 -10.73
CA LYS A 12 5.59 1.35 -11.02
C LYS A 12 5.47 1.64 -12.51
N GLU A 13 6.28 0.99 -13.35
CA GLU A 13 6.26 1.18 -14.81
C GLU A 13 4.87 0.87 -15.38
N ARG A 14 4.27 -0.26 -14.99
CA ARG A 14 2.92 -0.63 -15.42
C ARG A 14 1.86 0.38 -15.02
N LEU A 15 1.94 0.90 -13.80
CA LEU A 15 1.01 1.93 -13.31
C LEU A 15 1.16 3.23 -14.11
N VAL A 16 2.40 3.69 -14.31
CA VAL A 16 2.70 4.89 -15.09
C VAL A 16 2.20 4.74 -16.54
N ASP A 17 2.47 3.60 -17.15
CA ASP A 17 2.01 3.31 -18.52
C ASP A 17 0.49 3.29 -18.61
N ALA A 18 -0.20 2.72 -17.62
CA ALA A 18 -1.68 2.72 -17.58
C ALA A 18 -2.25 4.14 -17.47
N VAL A 19 -1.63 5.01 -16.67
CA VAL A 19 -2.03 6.43 -16.56
C VAL A 19 -1.83 7.15 -17.89
N LYS A 20 -0.68 6.95 -18.56
CA LYS A 20 -0.37 7.53 -19.87
C LYS A 20 -1.33 7.05 -20.96
N GLN A 21 -1.69 5.77 -20.96
CA GLN A 21 -2.64 5.18 -21.91
C GLN A 21 -4.05 5.78 -21.79
N LEU A 22 -4.41 6.31 -20.62
CA LEU A 22 -5.66 7.02 -20.39
C LEU A 22 -5.58 8.52 -20.78
N GLY A 23 -4.42 8.99 -21.25
CA GLY A 23 -4.20 10.37 -21.68
C GLY A 23 -3.79 11.33 -20.58
N PHE A 24 -3.42 10.81 -19.40
CA PHE A 24 -2.95 11.62 -18.28
C PHE A 24 -1.42 11.77 -18.28
N PRO A 25 -0.89 12.82 -17.64
CA PRO A 25 0.55 13.04 -17.55
C PRO A 25 1.26 11.91 -16.79
N GLU A 26 2.50 11.64 -17.19
CA GLU A 26 3.37 10.65 -16.55
C GLU A 26 3.65 11.00 -15.09
N GLU A 27 3.78 12.29 -14.79
CA GLU A 27 4.02 12.85 -13.46
C GLU A 27 2.91 12.42 -12.48
N LEU A 28 1.66 12.34 -12.95
CA LEU A 28 0.55 11.85 -12.12
C LEU A 28 0.77 10.39 -11.73
N GLY A 29 1.16 9.54 -12.68
CA GLY A 29 1.45 8.13 -12.41
C GLY A 29 2.63 7.94 -11.45
N LEU A 30 3.66 8.78 -11.58
CA LEU A 30 4.82 8.78 -10.68
C LEU A 30 4.43 9.16 -9.24
N GLU A 31 3.61 10.19 -9.07
CA GLU A 31 3.16 10.63 -7.75
C GLU A 31 2.23 9.60 -7.10
N ILE A 32 1.33 8.98 -7.87
CA ILE A 32 0.49 7.87 -7.38
C ILE A 32 1.34 6.69 -6.92
N ALA A 33 2.33 6.27 -7.72
CA ALA A 33 3.23 5.17 -7.36
C ALA A 33 3.97 5.43 -6.04
N LYS A 34 4.40 6.68 -5.83
CA LYS A 34 5.08 7.12 -4.61
C LYS A 34 4.15 7.07 -3.39
N ASN A 35 2.91 7.53 -3.53
CA ASN A 35 1.92 7.51 -2.44
C ASN A 35 1.47 6.09 -2.07
N LEU A 36 1.29 5.20 -3.05
CA LEU A 36 0.86 3.81 -2.80
C LEU A 36 1.94 2.97 -2.08
N GLY A 37 3.23 3.28 -2.30
CA GLY A 37 4.35 2.76 -1.52
C GLY A 37 4.65 1.25 -1.61
N SER A 38 3.81 0.44 -2.28
CA SER A 38 4.03 -1.01 -2.41
C SER A 38 3.62 -1.56 -3.78
N PRO A 39 4.28 -2.63 -4.29
CA PRO A 39 3.91 -3.25 -5.56
C PRO A 39 2.46 -3.77 -5.58
N ARG A 40 1.98 -4.28 -4.45
CA ARG A 40 0.61 -4.78 -4.29
C ARG A 40 -0.43 -3.66 -4.47
N ALA A 41 -0.20 -2.51 -3.85
CA ALA A 41 -1.08 -1.35 -3.97
C ALA A 41 -1.06 -0.78 -5.41
N MET A 42 0.12 -0.69 -6.04
CA MET A 42 0.24 -0.32 -7.45
C MET A 42 -0.46 -1.30 -8.39
N GLY A 43 -0.42 -2.60 -8.10
CA GLY A 43 -1.15 -3.62 -8.85
C GLY A 43 -2.67 -3.42 -8.79
N ARG A 44 -3.22 -3.11 -7.61
CA ARG A 44 -4.65 -2.77 -7.46
C ARG A 44 -5.01 -1.53 -8.26
N MET A 45 -4.22 -0.48 -8.14
CA MET A 45 -4.43 0.77 -8.86
C MET A 45 -4.39 0.56 -10.38
N THR A 46 -3.42 -0.22 -10.88
CA THR A 46 -3.34 -0.59 -12.30
C THR A 46 -4.59 -1.35 -12.76
N GLY A 47 -5.07 -2.31 -11.95
CA GLY A 47 -6.31 -3.03 -12.22
C GLY A 47 -7.52 -2.12 -12.31
N TYR A 48 -7.65 -1.15 -11.40
CA TYR A 48 -8.70 -0.14 -11.46
C TYR A 48 -8.64 0.68 -12.76
N LEU A 49 -7.47 1.20 -13.12
CA LEU A 49 -7.28 2.01 -14.34
C LEU A 49 -7.64 1.24 -15.61
N CYS A 50 -7.24 -0.02 -15.72
CA CYS A 50 -7.53 -0.86 -16.89
C CYS A 50 -9.03 -1.18 -17.03
N ASN A 51 -9.73 -1.38 -15.91
CA ASN A 51 -11.13 -1.80 -15.90
C ASN A 51 -12.11 -0.60 -15.98
N VAL A 52 -11.89 0.42 -15.16
CA VAL A 52 -12.80 1.57 -15.01
C VAL A 52 -12.54 2.64 -16.06
N LYS A 53 -11.29 2.78 -16.52
CA LYS A 53 -10.86 3.80 -17.50
C LYS A 53 -11.41 5.21 -17.16
N PRO A 54 -11.07 5.73 -15.97
CA PRO A 54 -11.56 7.03 -15.52
C PRO A 54 -11.16 8.14 -16.49
N LYS A 55 -12.07 9.09 -16.70
CA LYS A 55 -11.87 10.24 -17.61
C LYS A 55 -11.40 11.51 -16.90
N LYS A 56 -11.31 11.49 -15.57
CA LYS A 56 -10.91 12.63 -14.74
C LYS A 56 -9.80 12.21 -13.80
N ALA A 57 -8.82 13.09 -13.60
CA ALA A 57 -7.73 12.87 -12.64
C ALA A 57 -8.25 12.75 -11.20
N GLU A 58 -9.33 13.47 -10.86
CA GLU A 58 -10.00 13.38 -9.55
C GLU A 58 -10.34 11.93 -9.18
N LEU A 59 -10.96 11.18 -10.10
CA LEU A 59 -11.34 9.78 -9.85
C LEU A 59 -10.13 8.85 -9.65
N ILE A 60 -9.02 9.16 -10.33
CA ILE A 60 -7.76 8.43 -10.18
C ILE A 60 -7.16 8.68 -8.79
N VAL A 61 -7.17 9.94 -8.36
CA VAL A 61 -6.64 10.35 -7.05
C VAL A 61 -7.53 9.82 -5.92
N ASP A 62 -8.85 9.87 -6.08
CA ASP A 62 -9.80 9.32 -5.10
C ASP A 62 -9.59 7.83 -4.88
N GLU A 63 -9.44 7.05 -5.96
CA GLU A 63 -9.15 5.62 -5.84
C GLU A 63 -7.79 5.36 -5.18
N MET A 64 -6.76 6.14 -5.53
CA MET A 64 -5.45 6.03 -4.87
C MET A 64 -5.60 6.25 -3.36
N LEU A 65 -6.33 7.29 -2.93
CA LEU A 65 -6.57 7.58 -1.52
C LEU A 65 -7.35 6.46 -0.83
N ALA A 66 -8.35 5.87 -1.51
CA ALA A 66 -9.08 4.71 -0.99
C ALA A 66 -8.14 3.51 -0.75
N ILE A 67 -7.27 3.19 -1.71
CA ILE A 67 -6.28 2.10 -1.56
C ILE A 67 -5.27 2.39 -0.44
N CYS A 68 -4.82 3.64 -0.30
CA CYS A 68 -3.94 4.05 0.80
C CYS A 68 -4.63 3.85 2.16
N SER A 69 -5.86 4.34 2.31
CA SER A 69 -6.64 4.23 3.55
C SER A 69 -6.85 2.77 3.98
N GLU A 70 -7.16 1.88 3.03
CA GLU A 70 -7.26 0.45 3.33
C GLU A 70 -5.91 -0.10 3.83
N THR A 71 -4.81 0.24 3.16
CA THR A 71 -3.47 -0.27 3.50
C THR A 71 -3.04 0.17 4.91
N ASP A 72 -3.36 1.40 5.30
CA ASP A 72 -3.03 1.92 6.61
C ASP A 72 -3.90 1.29 7.71
N THR A 73 -5.19 1.09 7.44
CA THR A 73 -6.09 0.35 8.34
C THR A 73 -5.58 -1.07 8.61
N TRP A 74 -5.04 -1.76 7.60
CA TRP A 74 -4.45 -3.09 7.76
C TRP A 74 -3.16 -3.07 8.59
N LYS A 75 -2.29 -2.07 8.41
CA LYS A 75 -1.07 -1.91 9.22
C LYS A 75 -1.39 -1.63 10.68
N GLU A 76 -2.36 -0.74 10.93
CA GLU A 76 -2.79 -0.38 12.27
C GLU A 76 -3.41 -1.59 13.01
N LYS A 77 -4.28 -2.34 12.34
CA LYS A 77 -4.82 -3.59 12.90
C LYS A 77 -3.73 -4.58 13.28
N ARG A 78 -2.75 -4.79 12.39
CA ARG A 78 -1.64 -5.70 12.67
C ARG A 78 -0.77 -5.22 13.84
N ALA A 79 -0.50 -3.91 13.92
CA ALA A 79 0.24 -3.35 15.05
C ALA A 79 -0.53 -3.53 16.38
N ASN A 80 -1.85 -3.37 16.37
CA ASN A 80 -2.69 -3.62 17.54
C ASN A 80 -2.74 -5.12 17.91
N GLU A 81 -2.79 -6.03 16.93
CA GLU A 81 -2.71 -7.47 17.15
C GLU A 81 -1.35 -7.88 17.74
N GLU A 82 -0.25 -7.35 17.21
CA GLU A 82 1.11 -7.60 17.74
C GLU A 82 1.29 -7.02 19.15
N ALA A 83 0.73 -5.84 19.43
CA ALA A 83 0.73 -5.24 20.76
C ALA A 83 -0.11 -6.07 21.77
N ASN A 84 -1.30 -6.53 21.36
CA ASN A 84 -2.13 -7.42 22.16
C ASN A 84 -1.47 -8.79 22.38
N ALA A 85 -0.79 -9.34 21.37
CA ALA A 85 -0.06 -10.60 21.52
C ALA A 85 1.08 -10.46 22.55
N LYS A 86 1.87 -9.38 22.48
CA LYS A 86 2.90 -9.08 23.49
C LYS A 86 2.31 -8.85 24.88
N TYR A 87 1.19 -8.16 24.97
CA TYR A 87 0.49 -7.94 26.24
C TYR A 87 -0.01 -9.26 26.84
N ASN A 88 -0.62 -10.13 26.02
CA ASN A 88 -1.07 -11.46 26.44
C ASN A 88 0.10 -12.38 26.80
N GLU A 89 1.25 -12.27 26.12
CA GLU A 89 2.45 -13.01 26.45
C GLU A 89 3.01 -12.60 27.82
N ILE A 90 3.05 -11.30 28.13
CA ILE A 90 3.41 -10.78 29.46
C ILE A 90 2.40 -11.23 30.54
N LEU A 91 1.10 -11.21 30.24
CA LEU A 91 0.06 -11.67 31.17
C LEU A 91 0.13 -13.19 31.40
N SER A 92 0.47 -13.97 30.37
CA SER A 92 0.50 -15.44 30.42
C SER A 92 1.79 -16.01 31.02
N TYR A 93 2.94 -15.35 30.84
CA TYR A 93 4.22 -15.81 31.38
C TYR A 93 4.66 -15.06 32.64
N GLY A 94 3.99 -13.96 32.99
CA GLY A 94 4.36 -13.07 34.09
C GLY A 94 5.58 -12.22 33.73
N LEU A 95 5.63 -10.98 34.23
CA LEU A 95 6.91 -10.27 34.35
C LEU A 95 7.72 -11.04 35.39
N GLY A 96 8.70 -11.82 34.94
CA GLY A 96 9.64 -12.55 35.81
C GLY A 96 10.47 -11.57 36.65
N GLY A 97 9.83 -11.00 37.66
CA GLY A 97 10.36 -10.11 38.67
C GLY A 97 9.77 -10.49 40.01
N ASP A 98 9.95 -11.76 40.38
CA ASP A 98 10.05 -12.09 41.79
C ASP A 98 11.50 -11.81 42.19
N GLU A 99 11.65 -10.78 43.00
CA GLU A 99 12.84 -10.49 43.80
C GLU A 99 13.18 -11.71 44.67
N GLU A 100 14.41 -12.23 44.55
CA GLU A 100 15.20 -12.75 45.68
C GLU A 100 16.70 -12.75 45.39
#